data_AF-A0A1I6LXA8-F1
#
_entry.id   AF-A0A1I6LXA8-F1
#
_cell.length_a   1.000
_cell.length_b   1.000
_cell.length_c   1.000
_cell.angle_alpha   90.00
_cell.angle_beta   90.00
_cell.angle_gamma   90.00
#
_symmetry.space_group_name_H-M   'P 1'
#
loop_
_entity.id
_entity.type
_entity.pdbx_description
1 polymer ?
#
loop_
_entity_poly.entity_id
_entity_poly.type
_entity_poly.pdbx_seq_one_letter_code
_entity_poly.pdbx_strand_id
1 'polypeptide(L)'
;MTQLITKIISLFALGLTVVQANAATVSVSLDAESAKTLLHALQNTGLSHEESFRIATMPGNQGIIRKTREFGFDANTHNFADALYASAHGQISDDRVAQSYDFDALKPRVPQLLAFIEQITASPETFQRVMEKRTEEFTPQGTDLHLQGYVVAGGDGGGYAFGGTDFYLNVRYQDEFITARVNTTHELYHAVQGAFATSRGTMGDLPSLQGMSKTQQACIKTKQLFTNVYEEGSATYVEDLAQLRTSHSETAMRQSADLTDGIKHARWSASLLEMSVLSLNAPNAMDFDEVYGVDFFGHGILYNIGYVMAKGIADQDGSAGLAAFLKLPPEQFILRYTQLAAYGKDHDHPMLGPNTIQAARQTLKGCSL
;
A
#
# COMPACT_ATOMS: atom_id res chain seq x y z
N MET A 1 57.93 -11.82 -58.38
CA MET A 1 57.17 -12.87 -57.68
C MET A 1 57.24 -12.54 -56.19
N THR A 2 56.58 -11.51 -55.66
CA THR A 2 55.14 -11.19 -55.61
C THR A 2 54.32 -12.29 -54.93
N GLN A 3 54.14 -12.21 -53.61
CA GLN A 3 52.86 -12.54 -52.97
C GLN A 3 52.74 -11.88 -51.59
N LEU A 4 51.85 -10.88 -51.58
CA LEU A 4 51.27 -10.14 -50.47
C LEU A 4 50.31 -11.09 -49.72
N ILE A 5 50.41 -11.21 -48.40
CA ILE A 5 49.34 -11.79 -47.57
C ILE A 5 48.87 -10.71 -46.60
N THR A 6 47.84 -9.99 -47.04
CA THR A 6 47.08 -9.01 -46.27
C THR A 6 46.15 -9.76 -45.31
N LYS A 7 46.37 -9.63 -44.00
CA LYS A 7 45.41 -10.10 -42.99
C LYS A 7 44.25 -9.11 -42.89
N ILE A 8 43.07 -9.57 -43.27
CA ILE A 8 41.79 -8.87 -43.12
C ILE A 8 41.44 -8.82 -41.62
N ILE A 9 41.40 -7.60 -41.07
CA ILE A 9 40.79 -7.32 -39.77
C ILE A 9 39.29 -7.13 -40.06
N SER A 10 38.49 -8.18 -39.82
CA SER A 10 37.03 -8.07 -39.84
C SER A 10 36.58 -7.35 -38.57
N LEU A 11 36.32 -6.05 -38.66
CA LEU A 11 35.52 -5.32 -37.68
C LEU A 11 34.09 -5.87 -37.72
N PHE A 12 33.75 -6.73 -36.75
CA PHE A 12 32.34 -6.99 -36.42
C PHE A 12 31.82 -5.75 -35.68
N ALA A 13 31.22 -4.81 -36.41
CA ALA A 13 30.33 -3.82 -35.83
C ALA A 13 29.07 -4.56 -35.36
N LEU A 14 29.04 -5.02 -34.11
CA LEU A 14 27.79 -5.36 -33.44
C LEU A 14 26.95 -4.07 -33.42
N GLY A 15 25.96 -4.01 -34.29
CA GLY A 15 24.91 -2.99 -34.22
C GLY A 15 24.17 -3.16 -32.90
N LEU A 16 24.54 -2.36 -31.89
CA LEU A 16 23.71 -2.12 -30.72
C LEU A 16 22.43 -1.44 -31.21
N THR A 17 21.41 -2.24 -31.53
CA THR A 17 20.05 -1.73 -31.62
C THR A 17 19.66 -1.28 -30.22
N VAL A 18 19.75 0.03 -29.98
CA VAL A 18 19.14 0.65 -28.81
C VAL A 18 17.64 0.47 -29.00
N VAL A 19 17.09 -0.60 -28.41
CA VAL A 19 15.65 -0.72 -28.24
C VAL A 19 15.28 0.43 -27.31
N GLN A 20 14.66 1.48 -27.86
CA GLN A 20 14.02 2.51 -27.05
C GLN A 20 12.89 1.82 -26.30
N ALA A 21 13.17 1.40 -25.06
CA ALA A 21 12.13 0.92 -24.17
C ALA A 21 11.20 2.11 -23.90
N ASN A 22 9.93 1.96 -24.22
CA ASN A 22 8.93 2.96 -23.89
C ASN A 22 8.86 3.10 -22.36
N ALA A 23 8.82 4.34 -21.87
CA ALA A 23 8.58 4.59 -20.45
C ALA A 23 7.25 3.96 -20.02
N ALA A 24 7.14 3.59 -18.74
CA ALA A 24 5.83 3.27 -18.19
C ALA A 24 4.97 4.54 -18.17
N THR A 25 3.67 4.39 -18.41
CA THR A 25 2.68 5.44 -18.26
C THR A 25 1.75 5.02 -17.15
N VAL A 26 1.65 5.82 -16.09
CA VAL A 26 0.64 5.66 -15.04
C VAL A 26 -0.20 6.92 -15.04
N SER A 27 -1.49 6.74 -15.27
CA SER A 27 -2.46 7.83 -15.23
C SER A 27 -3.53 7.54 -14.19
N VAL A 28 -3.93 8.59 -13.49
CA VAL A 28 -4.90 8.54 -12.42
C VAL A 28 -6.13 9.33 -12.79
N SER A 29 -7.30 8.83 -12.41
CA SER A 29 -8.53 9.60 -12.31
C SER A 29 -8.89 9.69 -10.84
N LEU A 30 -9.08 10.89 -10.29
CA LEU A 30 -9.43 11.08 -8.88
C LEU A 30 -10.86 11.62 -8.76
N ASP A 31 -11.77 10.80 -8.23
CA ASP A 31 -13.17 11.17 -8.00
C ASP A 31 -13.36 11.66 -6.56
N ALA A 32 -13.82 12.90 -6.39
CA ALA A 32 -14.10 13.49 -5.07
C ALA A 32 -15.59 13.69 -4.77
N GLU A 33 -16.49 13.28 -5.67
CA GLU A 33 -17.93 13.56 -5.57
C GLU A 33 -18.55 12.85 -4.36
N SER A 34 -18.08 11.65 -4.03
CA SER A 34 -18.55 10.90 -2.86
C SER A 34 -18.30 11.66 -1.56
N ALA A 35 -17.07 12.18 -1.37
CA ALA A 35 -16.73 12.98 -0.20
C ALA A 35 -17.47 14.33 -0.17
N LYS A 36 -17.50 15.06 -1.29
CA LYS A 36 -18.20 16.36 -1.37
C LYS A 36 -19.68 16.20 -1.03
N THR A 37 -20.35 15.22 -1.61
CA THR A 37 -21.78 14.96 -1.38
C THR A 37 -22.06 14.57 0.07
N LEU A 38 -21.24 13.69 0.65
CA LEU A 38 -21.36 13.29 2.05
C LEU A 38 -21.19 14.48 2.99
N LEU A 39 -20.14 15.29 2.79
CA LEU A 39 -19.85 16.43 3.65
C LEU A 39 -20.96 17.49 3.59
N HIS A 40 -21.54 17.76 2.41
CA HIS A 40 -22.71 18.62 2.30
C HIS A 40 -23.95 18.04 2.99
N ALA A 41 -24.16 16.72 2.90
CA ALA A 41 -25.27 16.05 3.56
C ALA A 41 -25.19 16.15 5.10
N LEU A 42 -23.98 16.12 5.68
CA LEU A 42 -23.78 16.32 7.13
C LEU A 42 -24.19 17.71 7.64
N GLN A 43 -24.30 18.69 6.73
CA GLN A 43 -24.79 20.04 7.05
C GLN A 43 -26.28 20.23 6.73
N ASN A 44 -26.91 19.26 6.07
CA ASN A 44 -28.31 19.35 5.66
C ASN A 44 -29.24 18.76 6.74
N THR A 45 -29.80 19.62 7.58
CA THR A 45 -30.78 19.18 8.61
C THR A 45 -32.11 18.71 8.05
N GLY A 46 -32.34 18.83 6.74
CA GLY A 46 -33.50 18.31 6.02
C GLY A 46 -33.19 17.08 5.16
N LEU A 47 -32.02 16.44 5.36
CA LEU A 47 -31.59 15.26 4.61
C LEU A 47 -32.62 14.13 4.76
N SER A 48 -33.08 13.53 3.66
CA SER A 48 -33.99 12.38 3.74
C SER A 48 -33.23 11.06 3.90
N HIS A 49 -33.89 10.01 4.39
CA HIS A 49 -33.31 8.65 4.38
C HIS A 49 -33.00 8.16 2.95
N GLU A 50 -33.88 8.46 1.98
CA GLU A 50 -33.66 8.11 0.58
C GLU A 50 -32.40 8.78 0.02
N GLU A 51 -32.19 10.06 0.32
CA GLU A 51 -30.98 10.77 -0.07
C GLU A 51 -29.73 10.20 0.63
N SER A 52 -29.83 9.89 1.92
CA SER A 52 -28.75 9.25 2.67
C SER A 52 -28.36 7.90 2.08
N PHE A 53 -29.34 7.11 1.66
CA PHE A 53 -29.11 5.81 1.00
C PHE A 53 -28.43 5.98 -0.36
N ARG A 54 -28.87 6.94 -1.18
CA ARG A 54 -28.21 7.28 -2.44
C ARG A 54 -26.74 7.67 -2.22
N ILE A 55 -26.45 8.48 -1.20
CA ILE A 55 -25.09 8.87 -0.86
C ILE A 55 -24.27 7.65 -0.42
N ALA A 56 -24.83 6.78 0.42
CA ALA A 56 -24.17 5.55 0.85
C ALA A 56 -23.79 4.64 -0.32
N THR A 57 -24.57 4.60 -1.40
CA THR A 57 -24.26 3.80 -2.61
C THR A 57 -23.17 4.37 -3.51
N MET A 58 -22.70 5.59 -3.27
CA MET A 58 -21.67 6.20 -4.11
C MET A 58 -20.33 5.42 -4.01
N PRO A 59 -19.57 5.29 -5.11
CA PRO A 59 -18.38 4.42 -5.16
C PRO A 59 -17.35 4.67 -4.06
N GLY A 60 -17.04 5.94 -3.74
CA GLY A 60 -16.11 6.28 -2.66
C GLY A 60 -16.62 5.82 -1.28
N ASN A 61 -17.93 5.99 -1.04
CA ASN A 61 -18.56 5.60 0.23
C ASN A 61 -18.66 4.08 0.39
N GLN A 62 -18.78 3.33 -0.71
CA GLN A 62 -18.65 1.87 -0.69
C GLN A 62 -17.23 1.42 -0.28
N GLY A 63 -16.22 2.23 -0.59
CA GLY A 63 -14.86 2.05 -0.06
C GLY A 63 -14.81 2.16 1.46
N ILE A 64 -15.46 3.18 2.05
CA ILE A 64 -15.56 3.33 3.51
C ILE A 64 -16.24 2.10 4.12
N ILE A 65 -17.41 1.69 3.59
CA ILE A 65 -18.15 0.52 4.08
C ILE A 65 -17.30 -0.75 4.01
N ARG A 66 -16.55 -0.94 2.91
CA ARG A 66 -15.62 -2.07 2.78
C ARG A 66 -14.53 -2.01 3.85
N LYS A 67 -13.89 -0.85 4.04
CA LYS A 67 -12.83 -0.69 5.04
C LYS A 67 -13.34 -0.96 6.45
N THR A 68 -14.51 -0.45 6.80
CA THR A 68 -15.15 -0.69 8.10
C THR A 68 -15.40 -2.18 8.35
N ARG A 69 -15.74 -2.98 7.32
CA ARG A 69 -15.88 -4.44 7.46
C ARG A 69 -14.56 -5.15 7.78
N GLU A 70 -13.43 -4.66 7.29
CA GLU A 70 -12.11 -5.24 7.61
C GLU A 70 -11.78 -5.14 9.11
N PHE A 71 -12.37 -4.16 9.82
CA PHE A 71 -12.27 -4.03 11.26
C PHE A 71 -13.30 -4.87 12.04
N GLY A 72 -14.00 -5.79 11.37
CA GLY A 72 -14.91 -6.75 11.99
C GLY A 72 -16.32 -6.21 12.29
N PHE A 73 -16.66 -5.03 11.76
CA PHE A 73 -18.02 -4.49 11.86
C PHE A 73 -18.91 -5.04 10.74
N ASP A 74 -20.20 -5.27 11.02
CA ASP A 74 -21.21 -5.61 9.99
C ASP A 74 -21.66 -4.37 9.19
N ALA A 75 -20.69 -3.62 8.66
CA ALA A 75 -20.94 -2.40 7.90
C ALA A 75 -21.58 -2.69 6.54
N ASN A 76 -22.63 -1.94 6.21
CA ASN A 76 -23.37 -2.07 4.96
C ASN A 76 -24.01 -0.73 4.56
N THR A 77 -24.57 -0.66 3.35
CA THR A 77 -25.19 0.57 2.83
C THR A 77 -26.30 1.12 3.73
N HIS A 78 -27.09 0.25 4.38
CA HIS A 78 -28.20 0.70 5.22
C HIS A 78 -27.70 1.37 6.50
N ASN A 79 -26.81 0.71 7.27
CA ASN A 79 -26.31 1.33 8.49
C ASN A 79 -25.42 2.57 8.23
N PHE A 80 -24.75 2.65 7.08
CA PHE A 80 -24.09 3.88 6.65
C PHE A 80 -25.10 5.01 6.41
N ALA A 81 -26.18 4.73 5.68
CA ALA A 81 -27.23 5.70 5.41
C ALA A 81 -27.93 6.17 6.68
N ASP A 82 -28.24 5.24 7.60
CA ASP A 82 -28.86 5.55 8.88
C ASP A 82 -27.94 6.39 9.78
N ALA A 83 -26.64 6.07 9.82
CA ALA A 83 -25.65 6.86 10.56
C ALA A 83 -25.50 8.28 9.98
N LEU A 84 -25.47 8.41 8.65
CA LEU A 84 -25.40 9.71 7.97
C LEU A 84 -26.66 10.55 8.27
N TYR A 85 -27.84 9.93 8.16
CA TYR A 85 -29.11 10.57 8.48
C TYR A 85 -29.15 11.04 9.94
N ALA A 86 -28.84 10.16 10.89
CA ALA A 86 -28.84 10.47 12.32
C ALA A 86 -27.89 11.64 12.62
N SER A 87 -26.65 11.57 12.12
CA SER A 87 -25.65 12.62 12.31
C SER A 87 -26.10 13.97 11.72
N ALA A 88 -26.68 14.00 10.52
CA ALA A 88 -27.22 15.21 9.90
C ALA A 88 -28.34 15.88 10.74
N HIS A 89 -29.14 15.09 11.46
CA HIS A 89 -30.19 15.57 12.37
C HIS A 89 -29.70 15.85 13.79
N GLY A 90 -28.40 15.74 14.06
CA GLY A 90 -27.83 15.97 15.39
C GLY A 90 -28.16 14.88 16.40
N GLN A 91 -28.50 13.68 15.92
CA GLN A 91 -28.70 12.50 16.74
C GLN A 91 -27.36 11.77 16.90
N ILE A 92 -26.96 11.51 18.14
CA ILE A 92 -25.76 10.73 18.46
C ILE A 92 -26.19 9.27 18.58
N SER A 93 -25.59 8.40 17.78
CA SER A 93 -25.84 6.96 17.84
C SER A 93 -24.96 6.30 18.91
N ASP A 94 -25.53 5.38 19.69
CA ASP A 94 -24.80 4.47 20.58
C ASP A 94 -24.36 3.17 19.87
N ASP A 95 -24.80 2.96 18.63
CA ASP A 95 -24.38 1.83 17.81
C ASP A 95 -22.91 1.97 17.38
N ARG A 96 -22.13 0.93 17.63
CA ARG A 96 -20.69 0.92 17.33
C ARG A 96 -20.41 0.98 15.83
N VAL A 97 -21.27 0.40 15.00
CA VAL A 97 -21.09 0.47 13.54
C VAL A 97 -21.31 1.91 13.06
N ALA A 98 -22.38 2.55 13.50
CA ALA A 98 -22.62 3.98 13.21
C ALA A 98 -21.45 4.87 13.66
N GLN A 99 -20.94 4.65 14.87
CA GLN A 99 -19.78 5.39 15.41
C GLN A 99 -18.49 5.17 14.59
N SER A 100 -18.31 3.99 14.00
CA SER A 100 -17.12 3.67 13.21
C SER A 100 -16.97 4.53 11.95
N TYR A 101 -18.06 5.12 11.43
CA TYR A 101 -18.01 6.04 10.30
C TYR A 101 -17.55 7.46 10.69
N ASP A 102 -17.62 7.79 11.98
CA ASP A 102 -17.16 9.05 12.59
C ASP A 102 -17.73 10.34 11.98
N PHE A 103 -18.96 10.30 11.49
CA PHE A 103 -19.61 11.46 10.88
C PHE A 103 -19.74 12.66 11.83
N ASP A 104 -20.01 12.40 13.11
CA ASP A 104 -20.17 13.46 14.11
C ASP A 104 -18.89 14.28 14.32
N ALA A 105 -17.71 13.65 14.28
CA ALA A 105 -16.44 14.38 14.37
C ALA A 105 -16.09 15.14 13.08
N LEU A 106 -16.65 14.74 11.93
CA LEU A 106 -16.48 15.47 10.67
C LEU A 106 -17.29 16.77 10.63
N LYS A 107 -18.50 16.78 11.20
CA LYS A 107 -19.42 17.94 11.17
C LYS A 107 -18.75 19.30 11.48
N PRO A 108 -18.02 19.47 12.59
CA PRO A 108 -17.37 20.76 12.89
C PRO A 108 -16.25 21.13 11.89
N ARG A 109 -15.72 20.17 11.13
CA ARG A 109 -14.62 20.34 10.17
C ARG A 109 -15.09 20.42 8.71
N VAL A 110 -16.38 20.28 8.42
CA VAL A 110 -16.90 20.22 7.03
C VAL A 110 -16.38 21.37 6.14
N PRO A 111 -16.43 22.66 6.53
CA PRO A 111 -15.93 23.73 5.67
C PRO A 111 -14.44 23.61 5.35
N GLN A 112 -13.64 23.19 6.33
CA GLN A 112 -12.20 22.96 6.15
C GLN A 112 -11.95 21.78 5.19
N LEU A 113 -12.67 20.68 5.37
CA LEU A 113 -12.52 19.47 4.54
C LEU A 113 -12.95 19.73 3.09
N LEU A 114 -14.06 20.45 2.87
CA LEU A 114 -14.49 20.84 1.53
C LEU A 114 -13.45 21.75 0.83
N ALA A 115 -12.90 22.73 1.55
CA ALA A 115 -11.83 23.58 1.02
C ALA A 115 -10.56 22.77 0.70
N PHE A 116 -10.23 21.78 1.52
CA PHE A 116 -9.09 20.91 1.30
C PHE A 116 -9.28 19.99 0.09
N ILE A 117 -10.46 19.39 -0.07
CA ILE A 117 -10.81 18.61 -1.27
C ILE A 117 -10.69 19.50 -2.51
N GLU A 118 -11.21 20.73 -2.45
CA GLU A 118 -11.12 21.66 -3.57
C GLU A 118 -9.67 21.98 -3.94
N GLN A 119 -8.81 22.19 -2.95
CA GLN A 119 -7.37 22.39 -3.17
C GLN A 119 -6.73 21.19 -3.91
N ILE A 120 -7.07 19.96 -3.51
CA ILE A 120 -6.61 18.73 -4.16
C ILE A 120 -7.09 18.68 -5.62
N THR A 121 -8.39 18.87 -5.86
CA THR A 121 -8.98 18.73 -7.20
C THR A 121 -8.61 19.86 -8.15
N ALA A 122 -8.33 21.06 -7.63
CA ALA A 122 -7.90 22.21 -8.42
C ALA A 122 -6.40 22.20 -8.79
N SER A 123 -5.63 21.26 -8.23
CA SER A 123 -4.16 21.24 -8.37
C SER A 123 -3.61 19.91 -8.94
N PRO A 124 -4.13 19.40 -10.07
CA PRO A 124 -3.72 18.08 -10.60
C PRO A 124 -2.21 18.00 -10.91
N GLU A 125 -1.60 19.10 -11.36
CA GLU A 125 -0.15 19.12 -11.67
C GLU A 125 0.74 18.95 -10.44
N THR A 126 0.32 19.44 -9.26
CA THR A 126 1.12 19.41 -8.03
C THR A 126 0.67 18.33 -7.05
N PHE A 127 -0.52 17.78 -7.25
CA PHE A 127 -1.03 16.61 -6.53
C PHE A 127 -0.86 15.36 -7.39
N GLN A 128 -1.76 15.15 -8.35
CA GLN A 128 -1.85 13.93 -9.16
C GLN A 128 -0.58 13.62 -9.96
N ARG A 129 -0.07 14.58 -10.74
CA ARG A 129 1.06 14.33 -11.65
C ARG A 129 2.36 13.99 -10.92
N VAL A 130 2.53 14.51 -9.70
CA VAL A 130 3.67 14.17 -8.84
C VAL A 130 3.60 12.71 -8.40
N MET A 131 2.42 12.22 -8.01
CA MET A 131 2.21 10.83 -7.60
C MET A 131 2.34 9.86 -8.78
N GLU A 132 1.77 10.22 -9.94
CA GLU A 132 1.92 9.47 -11.19
C GLU A 132 3.40 9.31 -11.55
N LYS A 133 4.14 10.43 -11.62
CA LYS A 133 5.56 10.38 -11.96
C LYS A 133 6.37 9.53 -10.98
N ARG A 134 6.07 9.64 -9.68
CA ARG A 134 6.76 8.85 -8.66
C ARG A 134 6.47 7.36 -8.82
N THR A 135 5.23 6.97 -9.07
CA THR A 135 4.87 5.56 -9.25
C THR A 135 5.31 4.99 -10.60
N GLU A 136 5.37 5.81 -11.66
CA GLU A 136 5.96 5.47 -12.96
C GLU A 136 7.41 4.98 -12.83
N GLU A 137 8.22 5.61 -11.97
CA GLU A 137 9.62 5.22 -11.72
C GLU A 137 9.75 3.76 -11.28
N PHE A 138 8.76 3.25 -10.54
CA PHE A 138 8.73 1.90 -9.95
C PHE A 138 7.72 0.97 -10.64
N THR A 139 7.30 1.31 -11.86
CA THR A 139 6.42 0.50 -12.71
C THR A 139 7.23 -0.09 -13.86
N PRO A 140 6.98 -1.35 -14.30
CA PRO A 140 7.73 -1.95 -15.39
C PRO A 140 7.57 -1.14 -16.68
N GLN A 141 8.68 -0.90 -17.39
CA GLN A 141 8.68 -0.18 -18.67
C GLN A 141 7.72 -0.81 -19.68
N GLY A 142 7.13 0.03 -20.54
CA GLY A 142 6.13 -0.37 -21.53
C GLY A 142 4.77 -0.76 -20.94
N THR A 143 4.54 -0.56 -19.64
CA THR A 143 3.22 -0.70 -19.04
C THR A 143 2.43 0.60 -19.24
N ASP A 144 1.14 0.46 -19.56
CA ASP A 144 0.17 1.55 -19.60
C ASP A 144 -0.94 1.25 -18.57
N LEU A 145 -0.99 2.01 -17.48
CA LEU A 145 -1.95 1.85 -16.40
C LEU A 145 -2.88 3.06 -16.30
N HIS A 146 -4.17 2.79 -16.26
CA HIS A 146 -5.22 3.75 -15.93
C HIS A 146 -5.86 3.32 -14.60
N LEU A 147 -5.59 4.07 -13.54
CA LEU A 147 -6.01 3.75 -12.17
C LEU A 147 -7.07 4.73 -11.69
N GLN A 148 -7.98 4.26 -10.84
CA GLN A 148 -9.08 5.06 -10.31
C GLN A 148 -8.87 5.29 -8.80
N GLY A 149 -8.82 6.55 -8.41
CA GLY A 149 -8.77 6.99 -7.02
C GLY A 149 -10.10 7.58 -6.57
N TYR A 150 -10.41 7.46 -5.28
CA TYR A 150 -11.56 8.12 -4.67
C TYR A 150 -11.14 8.93 -3.45
N VAL A 151 -11.60 10.18 -3.38
CA VAL A 151 -11.52 10.99 -2.16
C VAL A 151 -12.75 10.67 -1.31
N VAL A 152 -12.52 10.33 -0.05
CA VAL A 152 -13.56 9.91 0.90
C VAL A 152 -13.44 10.69 2.20
N ALA A 153 -14.53 10.76 2.97
CA ALA A 153 -14.58 11.45 4.25
C ALA A 153 -15.39 10.63 5.26
N GLY A 154 -14.69 9.93 6.16
CA GLY A 154 -15.30 9.07 7.18
C GLY A 154 -14.60 7.72 7.28
N GLY A 155 -14.99 6.90 8.25
CA GLY A 155 -14.31 5.64 8.54
C GLY A 155 -12.89 5.82 9.06
N ASP A 156 -12.22 4.71 9.33
CA ASP A 156 -10.85 4.68 9.87
C ASP A 156 -9.76 4.54 8.77
N GLY A 157 -8.55 5.01 9.07
CA GLY A 157 -7.39 5.00 8.17
C GLY A 157 -7.24 6.24 7.28
N GLY A 158 -6.00 6.66 7.01
CA GLY A 158 -5.68 7.84 6.20
C GLY A 158 -5.81 7.64 4.69
N GLY A 159 -5.77 6.40 4.25
CA GLY A 159 -5.97 5.92 2.89
C GLY A 159 -6.12 4.41 2.92
N TYR A 160 -6.55 3.82 1.81
CA TYR A 160 -6.58 2.36 1.66
C TYR A 160 -6.66 1.93 0.19
N ALA A 161 -6.20 0.72 -0.08
CA ALA A 161 -6.43 -0.05 -1.30
C ALA A 161 -6.81 -1.48 -0.93
N PHE A 162 -7.44 -2.20 -1.87
CA PHE A 162 -8.03 -3.51 -1.58
C PHE A 162 -7.54 -4.63 -2.50
N GLY A 163 -6.26 -4.59 -2.87
CA GLY A 163 -5.62 -5.56 -3.77
C GLY A 163 -6.02 -5.45 -5.25
N GLY A 164 -6.96 -4.56 -5.58
CA GLY A 164 -7.33 -4.21 -6.95
C GLY A 164 -6.57 -2.98 -7.47
N THR A 165 -7.13 -2.34 -8.50
CA THR A 165 -6.57 -1.13 -9.14
C THR A 165 -7.14 0.17 -8.58
N ASP A 166 -8.04 0.08 -7.60
CA ASP A 166 -8.70 1.21 -6.98
C ASP A 166 -8.01 1.56 -5.66
N PHE A 167 -7.87 2.86 -5.39
CA PHE A 167 -7.29 3.38 -4.16
C PHE A 167 -8.13 4.53 -3.59
N TYR A 168 -7.96 4.82 -2.30
CA TYR A 168 -8.80 5.75 -1.58
C TYR A 168 -7.96 6.69 -0.71
N LEU A 169 -8.26 7.99 -0.78
CA LEU A 169 -7.71 9.02 0.09
C LEU A 169 -8.77 9.45 1.10
N ASN A 170 -8.55 9.21 2.39
CA ASN A 170 -9.46 9.66 3.43
C ASN A 170 -9.03 11.02 3.97
N VAL A 171 -9.75 12.08 3.60
CA VAL A 171 -9.38 13.46 3.99
C VAL A 171 -9.58 13.75 5.48
N ARG A 172 -10.30 12.89 6.21
CA ARG A 172 -10.50 13.02 7.67
C ARG A 172 -9.17 13.13 8.43
N TYR A 173 -8.19 12.34 8.01
CA TYR A 173 -6.88 12.18 8.66
C TYR A 173 -5.79 13.05 8.05
N GLN A 174 -6.13 13.92 7.09
CA GLN A 174 -5.16 14.78 6.44
C GLN A 174 -5.28 16.20 7.00
N ASP A 175 -4.14 16.75 7.38
CA ASP A 175 -4.02 18.11 7.92
C ASP A 175 -3.26 19.06 6.99
N GLU A 176 -2.54 18.53 5.99
CA GLU A 176 -1.81 19.30 4.98
C GLU A 176 -1.78 18.60 3.62
N PHE A 177 -1.63 19.39 2.56
CA PHE A 177 -1.59 18.94 1.16
C PHE A 177 -0.44 17.96 0.87
N ILE A 178 0.73 18.18 1.47
CA ILE A 178 1.89 17.30 1.30
C ILE A 178 1.63 15.93 1.93
N THR A 179 1.07 15.88 3.13
CA THR A 179 0.72 14.62 3.83
C THR A 179 -0.31 13.82 3.04
N ALA A 180 -1.35 14.49 2.52
CA ALA A 180 -2.33 13.84 1.66
C ALA A 180 -1.68 13.26 0.40
N ARG A 181 -0.76 13.98 -0.23
CA ARG A 181 -0.06 13.52 -1.45
C ARG A 181 0.82 12.31 -1.17
N VAL A 182 1.61 12.34 -0.10
CA VAL A 182 2.47 11.22 0.31
C VAL A 182 1.63 9.98 0.61
N ASN A 183 0.63 10.11 1.48
CA ASN A 183 -0.27 9.00 1.81
C ASN A 183 -1.00 8.46 0.57
N THR A 184 -1.46 9.34 -0.33
CA THR A 184 -2.11 8.89 -1.58
C THR A 184 -1.11 8.20 -2.51
N THR A 185 0.17 8.55 -2.49
CA THR A 185 1.21 7.87 -3.27
C THR A 185 1.41 6.43 -2.76
N HIS A 186 1.37 6.22 -1.44
CA HIS A 186 1.39 4.88 -0.82
C HIS A 186 0.24 4.03 -1.37
N GLU A 187 -1.00 4.53 -1.27
CA GLU A 187 -2.19 3.80 -1.71
C GLU A 187 -2.25 3.61 -3.23
N LEU A 188 -1.79 4.60 -4.01
CA LEU A 188 -1.66 4.48 -5.45
C LEU A 188 -0.67 3.36 -5.82
N TYR A 189 0.41 3.20 -5.06
CA TYR A 189 1.35 2.12 -5.32
C TYR A 189 0.75 0.74 -5.01
N HIS A 190 -0.12 0.62 -4.01
CA HIS A 190 -0.92 -0.59 -3.83
C HIS A 190 -1.83 -0.88 -5.02
N ALA A 191 -2.45 0.13 -5.64
CA ALA A 191 -3.21 -0.05 -6.88
C ALA A 191 -2.33 -0.54 -8.06
N VAL A 192 -1.10 -0.02 -8.17
CA VAL A 192 -0.10 -0.53 -9.13
C VAL A 192 0.25 -1.99 -8.81
N GLN A 193 0.49 -2.34 -7.55
CA GLN A 193 0.75 -3.72 -7.12
C GLN A 193 -0.43 -4.65 -7.45
N GLY A 194 -1.67 -4.16 -7.31
CA GLY A 194 -2.90 -4.86 -7.64
C GLY A 194 -3.04 -5.14 -9.14
N ALA A 195 -2.63 -4.20 -10.00
CA ALA A 195 -2.60 -4.41 -11.46
C ALA A 195 -1.73 -5.61 -11.89
N PHE A 196 -0.77 -6.01 -11.06
CA PHE A 196 0.11 -7.17 -11.31
C PHE A 196 -0.13 -8.36 -10.38
N ALA A 197 -1.14 -8.32 -9.50
CA ALA A 197 -1.45 -9.36 -8.53
C ALA A 197 -1.50 -10.77 -9.15
N THR A 198 -2.24 -10.92 -10.25
CA THR A 198 -2.34 -12.20 -10.99
C THR A 198 -0.99 -12.68 -11.53
N SER A 199 -0.15 -11.76 -12.02
CA SER A 199 1.19 -12.11 -12.53
C SER A 199 2.12 -12.54 -11.39
N ARG A 200 1.99 -11.91 -10.22
CA ARG A 200 2.74 -12.23 -9.00
C ARG A 200 2.32 -13.58 -8.39
N GLY A 201 1.16 -14.11 -8.79
CA GLY A 201 0.58 -15.29 -8.16
C GLY A 201 0.18 -15.01 -6.70
N THR A 202 -0.23 -13.77 -6.41
CA THR A 202 -0.88 -13.46 -5.14
C THR A 202 -2.23 -14.15 -5.11
N MET A 203 -2.58 -14.65 -3.93
CA MET A 203 -3.88 -15.22 -3.67
C MET A 203 -4.81 -14.03 -3.39
N GLY A 204 -5.44 -13.49 -4.44
CA GLY A 204 -6.34 -12.34 -4.30
C GLY A 204 -7.37 -12.58 -3.19
N ASP A 205 -7.98 -13.77 -3.19
CA ASP A 205 -8.58 -14.37 -2.02
C ASP A 205 -7.66 -15.50 -1.53
N LEU A 206 -7.33 -15.52 -0.24
CA LEU A 206 -6.66 -16.66 0.36
C LEU A 206 -7.55 -17.90 0.18
N PRO A 207 -6.97 -19.06 -0.18
CA PRO A 207 -7.74 -20.28 -0.24
C PRO A 207 -8.29 -20.58 1.15
N SER A 208 -9.50 -21.14 1.22
CA SER A 208 -10.04 -21.64 2.48
C SER A 208 -9.04 -22.61 3.09
N LEU A 209 -8.59 -22.30 4.31
CA LEU A 209 -7.66 -23.15 5.05
C LEU A 209 -8.33 -24.43 5.59
N GLN A 210 -9.65 -24.53 5.47
CA GLN A 210 -10.41 -25.68 5.94
C GLN A 210 -10.00 -26.96 5.19
N GLY A 211 -9.68 -28.01 5.95
CA GLY A 211 -9.26 -29.30 5.42
C GLY A 211 -7.77 -29.38 5.01
N MET A 212 -7.01 -28.29 5.09
CA MET A 212 -5.56 -28.31 4.88
C MET A 212 -4.82 -28.82 6.12
N SER A 213 -3.68 -29.49 5.91
CA SER A 213 -2.78 -29.85 7.02
C SER A 213 -2.21 -28.62 7.71
N LYS A 214 -1.82 -28.74 8.99
CA LYS A 214 -1.18 -27.63 9.74
C LYS A 214 0.03 -27.04 9.00
N THR A 215 0.84 -27.88 8.36
CA THR A 215 2.02 -27.44 7.60
C THR A 215 1.63 -26.64 6.34
N GLN A 216 0.59 -27.05 5.62
CA GLN A 216 0.08 -26.30 4.47
C GLN A 216 -0.49 -24.95 4.91
N GLN A 217 -1.26 -24.91 5.99
CA GLN A 217 -1.78 -23.68 6.56
C GLN A 217 -0.65 -22.73 6.98
N ALA A 218 0.37 -23.23 7.68
CA ALA A 218 1.54 -22.44 8.08
C ALA A 218 2.30 -21.87 6.86
N CYS A 219 2.46 -22.66 5.80
CA CYS A 219 3.07 -22.20 4.55
C CYS A 219 2.27 -21.06 3.90
N ILE A 220 0.95 -21.20 3.80
CA ILE A 220 0.06 -20.18 3.22
C ILE A 220 0.09 -18.89 4.05
N LYS A 221 -0.02 -19.00 5.38
CA LYS A 221 0.07 -17.87 6.31
C LYS A 221 1.44 -17.18 6.24
N THR A 222 2.52 -17.94 6.11
CA THR A 222 3.87 -17.37 5.94
C THR A 222 4.03 -16.66 4.60
N LYS A 223 3.46 -17.23 3.52
CA LYS A 223 3.40 -16.55 2.22
C LYS A 223 2.61 -15.24 2.31
N GLN A 224 1.48 -15.22 3.02
CA GLN A 224 0.70 -14.01 3.27
C GLN A 224 1.51 -12.96 4.05
N LEU A 225 2.25 -13.36 5.09
CA LEU A 225 3.15 -12.46 5.82
C LEU A 225 4.19 -11.82 4.89
N PHE A 226 4.82 -12.60 4.00
CA PHE A 226 5.77 -12.06 3.02
C PHE A 226 5.12 -11.18 1.98
N THR A 227 3.90 -11.47 1.54
CA THR A 227 3.11 -10.55 0.70
C THR A 227 2.96 -9.21 1.40
N ASN A 228 2.53 -9.18 2.66
CA ASN A 228 2.32 -7.94 3.40
C ASN A 228 3.62 -7.16 3.61
N VAL A 229 4.72 -7.84 3.97
CA VAL A 229 6.04 -7.18 4.10
C VAL A 229 6.49 -6.55 2.78
N TYR A 230 6.29 -7.24 1.66
CA TYR A 230 6.61 -6.71 0.34
C TYR A 230 5.70 -5.54 -0.04
N GLU A 231 4.39 -5.72 0.06
CA GLU A 231 3.41 -4.75 -0.43
C GLU A 231 3.48 -3.44 0.38
N GLU A 232 3.41 -3.52 1.70
CA GLU A 232 3.52 -2.36 2.60
C GLU A 232 4.90 -1.73 2.53
N GLY A 233 5.96 -2.54 2.61
CA GLY A 233 7.33 -2.05 2.62
C GLY A 233 7.73 -1.30 1.36
N SER A 234 7.36 -1.84 0.19
CA SER A 234 7.64 -1.17 -1.08
C SER A 234 6.76 0.05 -1.31
N ALA A 235 5.50 0.05 -0.85
CA ALA A 235 4.64 1.24 -0.88
C ALA A 235 5.20 2.37 0.00
N THR A 236 5.66 2.07 1.23
CA THR A 236 6.31 3.03 2.13
C THR A 236 7.61 3.59 1.55
N TYR A 237 8.32 2.83 0.71
CA TYR A 237 9.49 3.37 0.01
C TYR A 237 9.09 4.30 -1.14
N VAL A 238 8.03 3.94 -1.89
CA VAL A 238 7.56 4.70 -3.04
C VAL A 238 6.86 5.99 -2.64
N GLU A 239 6.15 6.05 -1.51
CA GLU A 239 5.48 7.26 -1.02
C GLU A 239 6.43 8.45 -0.75
N ASP A 240 7.74 8.18 -0.64
CA ASP A 240 8.80 9.18 -0.52
C ASP A 240 8.63 10.11 0.68
N LEU A 241 8.71 9.50 1.88
CA LEU A 241 8.62 10.19 3.18
C LEU A 241 9.64 11.32 3.37
N ALA A 242 10.67 11.43 2.52
CA ALA A 242 11.56 12.59 2.54
C ALA A 242 10.83 13.91 2.26
N GLN A 243 9.71 13.87 1.51
CA GLN A 243 8.87 15.04 1.23
C GLN A 243 8.21 15.60 2.50
N LEU A 244 7.97 14.78 3.52
CA LEU A 244 7.36 15.24 4.78
C LEU A 244 8.26 16.22 5.55
N ARG A 245 9.57 16.24 5.27
CA ARG A 245 10.50 17.17 5.93
C ARG A 245 10.21 18.64 5.64
N THR A 246 9.49 18.95 4.57
CA THR A 246 9.08 20.31 4.23
C THR A 246 7.68 20.67 4.74
N SER A 247 6.96 19.70 5.33
CA SER A 247 5.66 19.93 5.94
C SER A 247 5.82 20.47 7.36
N HIS A 248 4.83 21.23 7.81
CA HIS A 248 4.74 21.75 9.18
C HIS A 248 3.61 21.11 9.98
N SER A 249 2.94 20.10 9.42
CA SER A 249 1.81 19.46 10.04
C SER A 249 2.25 18.47 11.12
N GLU A 250 1.42 18.34 12.18
CA GLU A 250 1.69 17.40 13.25
C GLU A 250 1.71 15.96 12.74
N THR A 251 0.80 15.64 11.81
CA THR A 251 0.73 14.30 11.18
C THR A 251 2.01 13.98 10.42
N ALA A 252 2.52 14.92 9.61
CA ALA A 252 3.75 14.74 8.85
C ALA A 252 4.97 14.59 9.75
N MET A 253 5.08 15.42 10.80
CA MET A 253 6.17 15.32 11.77
C MET A 253 6.15 13.98 12.50
N ARG A 254 4.96 13.50 12.90
CA ARG A 254 4.80 12.20 13.54
C ARG A 254 5.15 11.05 12.61
N GLN A 255 4.61 11.02 11.39
CA GLN A 255 4.91 9.99 10.39
C GLN A 255 6.41 9.94 10.06
N SER A 256 7.06 11.11 9.93
CA SER A 256 8.51 11.21 9.72
C SER A 256 9.31 10.71 10.92
N ALA A 257 8.90 11.04 12.14
CA ALA A 257 9.55 10.59 13.37
C ALA A 257 9.41 9.07 13.57
N ASP A 258 8.20 8.53 13.38
CA ASP A 258 7.90 7.10 13.53
C ASP A 258 8.72 6.25 12.55
N LEU A 259 8.79 6.64 11.27
CA LEU A 259 9.66 5.96 10.30
C LEU A 259 11.14 6.10 10.66
N THR A 260 11.60 7.30 11.02
CA THR A 260 13.02 7.54 11.34
C THR A 260 13.46 6.68 12.52
N ASP A 261 12.64 6.60 13.57
CA ASP A 261 12.90 5.73 14.71
C ASP A 261 12.82 4.25 14.33
N GLY A 262 11.84 3.87 13.51
CA GLY A 262 11.70 2.53 12.97
C GLY A 262 12.92 2.04 12.18
N ILE A 263 13.44 2.86 11.25
CA ILE A 263 14.65 2.58 10.47
C ILE A 263 15.87 2.46 11.38
N LYS A 264 16.02 3.37 12.35
CA LYS A 264 17.11 3.31 13.34
C LYS A 264 17.12 1.98 14.10
N HIS A 265 15.94 1.37 14.28
CA HIS A 265 15.76 0.09 14.95
C HIS A 265 15.42 -1.06 13.97
N ALA A 266 15.79 -0.99 12.69
CA ALA A 266 15.45 -1.99 11.69
C ALA A 266 15.87 -3.44 12.05
N ARG A 267 16.92 -3.61 12.88
CA ARG A 267 17.30 -4.92 13.44
C ARG A 267 16.22 -5.55 14.33
N TRP A 268 15.46 -4.73 15.05
CA TRP A 268 14.33 -5.19 15.86
C TRP A 268 13.18 -5.62 14.94
N SER A 269 12.90 -4.87 13.87
CA SER A 269 11.93 -5.28 12.86
C SER A 269 12.31 -6.61 12.18
N ALA A 270 13.60 -6.81 11.86
CA ALA A 270 14.09 -8.09 11.34
C ALA A 270 13.93 -9.25 12.35
N SER A 271 14.12 -8.97 13.64
CA SER A 271 13.92 -9.95 14.72
C SER A 271 12.44 -10.28 14.92
N LEU A 272 11.56 -9.28 14.82
CA LEU A 272 10.12 -9.48 14.88
C LEU A 272 9.64 -10.33 13.69
N LEU A 273 10.10 -10.05 12.47
CA LEU A 273 9.78 -10.86 11.29
C LEU A 273 10.19 -12.34 11.48
N GLU A 274 11.36 -12.60 12.07
CA GLU A 274 11.81 -13.95 12.42
C GLU A 274 10.86 -14.60 13.45
N MET A 275 10.47 -13.86 14.49
CA MET A 275 9.52 -14.34 15.49
C MET A 275 8.14 -14.63 14.89
N SER A 276 7.64 -13.79 13.99
CA SER A 276 6.36 -14.00 13.30
C SER A 276 6.39 -15.26 12.45
N VAL A 277 7.46 -15.51 11.70
CA VAL A 277 7.65 -16.76 10.96
C VAL A 277 7.68 -17.97 11.89
N LEU A 278 8.40 -17.89 13.01
CA LEU A 278 8.44 -18.97 14.01
C LEU A 278 7.05 -19.23 14.62
N SER A 279 6.32 -18.18 14.99
CA SER A 279 4.98 -18.27 15.58
C SER A 279 3.96 -18.91 14.63
N LEU A 280 4.02 -18.58 13.34
CA LEU A 280 3.14 -19.18 12.33
C LEU A 280 3.46 -20.66 12.04
N ASN A 281 4.70 -21.09 12.31
CA ASN A 281 5.17 -22.46 12.05
C ASN A 281 5.26 -23.34 13.32
N ALA A 282 4.89 -22.82 14.48
CA ALA A 282 4.94 -23.56 15.75
C ALA A 282 3.92 -24.71 15.81
N PRO A 283 4.14 -25.76 16.63
CA PRO A 283 3.17 -26.85 16.81
C PRO A 283 1.76 -26.37 17.24
N ASN A 284 1.75 -25.31 18.04
CA ASN A 284 0.59 -24.51 18.42
C ASN A 284 0.76 -23.12 17.79
N ALA A 285 0.52 -23.04 16.47
CA ALA A 285 0.68 -21.80 15.72
C ALA A 285 -0.29 -20.72 16.17
N MET A 286 0.16 -19.47 16.16
CA MET A 286 -0.69 -18.30 16.40
C MET A 286 -1.68 -18.08 15.26
N ASP A 287 -2.78 -17.38 15.54
CA ASP A 287 -3.63 -16.90 14.46
C ASP A 287 -2.87 -15.88 13.60
N PHE A 288 -3.17 -15.85 12.29
CA PHE A 288 -2.55 -14.88 11.41
C PHE A 288 -2.94 -13.45 11.80
N ASP A 289 -4.20 -13.23 12.19
CA ASP A 289 -4.69 -11.89 12.52
C ASP A 289 -4.02 -11.34 13.80
N GLU A 290 -3.68 -12.22 14.74
CA GLU A 290 -2.89 -11.85 15.93
C GLU A 290 -1.45 -11.47 15.57
N VAL A 291 -0.81 -12.25 14.70
CA VAL A 291 0.53 -11.94 14.18
C VAL A 291 0.50 -10.62 13.42
N TYR A 292 -0.45 -10.45 12.50
CA TYR A 292 -0.63 -9.23 11.73
C TYR A 292 -0.87 -8.02 12.62
N GLY A 293 -1.69 -8.17 13.68
CA GLY A 293 -1.96 -7.09 14.63
C GLY A 293 -0.75 -6.65 15.44
N VAL A 294 0.22 -7.54 15.71
CA VAL A 294 1.49 -7.15 16.35
C VAL A 294 2.46 -6.52 15.35
N ASP A 295 2.46 -7.02 14.12
CA ASP A 295 3.45 -6.70 13.09
C ASP A 295 3.16 -5.38 12.38
N PHE A 296 1.89 -5.14 12.05
CA PHE A 296 1.42 -4.05 11.20
C PHE A 296 0.53 -3.06 11.95
N PHE A 297 -0.26 -3.50 12.95
CA PHE A 297 -1.02 -2.57 13.79
C PHE A 297 -0.17 -2.02 14.95
N GLY A 298 -0.42 -0.76 15.34
CA GLY A 298 0.36 -0.06 16.37
C GLY A 298 1.52 0.75 15.77
N HIS A 299 2.77 0.33 16.01
CA HIS A 299 3.98 1.03 15.54
C HIS A 299 4.37 0.70 14.10
N GLY A 300 3.64 -0.18 13.41
CA GLY A 300 3.94 -0.57 12.02
C GLY A 300 5.35 -1.15 11.87
N ILE A 301 5.80 -1.98 12.82
CA ILE A 301 7.21 -2.38 12.91
C ILE A 301 7.68 -3.09 11.64
N LEU A 302 6.82 -3.91 11.02
CA LEU A 302 7.17 -4.60 9.77
C LEU A 302 7.13 -3.71 8.52
N TYR A 303 6.45 -2.56 8.55
CA TYR A 303 6.60 -1.54 7.51
C TYR A 303 8.07 -1.10 7.40
N ASN A 304 8.74 -0.93 8.55
CA ASN A 304 10.13 -0.46 8.58
C ASN A 304 11.12 -1.44 7.94
N ILE A 305 11.01 -2.74 8.23
CA ILE A 305 11.90 -3.72 7.58
C ILE A 305 11.57 -3.86 6.09
N GLY A 306 10.29 -3.85 5.72
CA GLY A 306 9.88 -3.85 4.32
C GLY A 306 10.43 -2.64 3.57
N TYR A 307 10.34 -1.44 4.15
CA TYR A 307 10.93 -0.20 3.62
C TYR A 307 12.44 -0.34 3.42
N VAL A 308 13.16 -0.81 4.45
CA VAL A 308 14.61 -0.99 4.40
C VAL A 308 15.00 -1.97 3.29
N MET A 309 14.25 -3.05 3.12
CA MET A 309 14.47 -4.03 2.06
C MET A 309 14.23 -3.42 0.67
N ALA A 310 13.11 -2.70 0.49
CA ALA A 310 12.77 -2.04 -0.76
C ALA A 310 13.81 -0.97 -1.14
N LYS A 311 14.22 -0.15 -0.17
CA LYS A 311 15.28 0.85 -0.32
C LYS A 311 16.60 0.20 -0.72
N GLY A 312 17.05 -0.83 -0.02
CA GLY A 312 18.31 -1.50 -0.32
C GLY A 312 18.33 -2.13 -1.72
N ILE A 313 17.19 -2.69 -2.16
CA ILE A 313 17.02 -3.20 -3.52
C ILE A 313 17.09 -2.05 -4.54
N ALA A 314 16.36 -0.96 -4.31
CA ALA A 314 16.35 0.19 -5.21
C ALA A 314 17.72 0.89 -5.28
N ASP A 315 18.46 1.00 -4.17
CA ASP A 315 19.80 1.58 -4.13
C ASP A 315 20.81 0.78 -4.95
N GLN A 316 20.69 -0.55 -4.97
CA GLN A 316 21.62 -1.42 -5.69
C GLN A 316 21.20 -1.68 -7.15
N ASP A 317 19.92 -1.92 -7.39
CA ASP A 317 19.39 -2.41 -8.67
C ASP A 317 18.61 -1.34 -9.43
N GLY A 318 18.48 -0.13 -8.86
CA GLY A 318 17.66 0.95 -9.39
C GLY A 318 16.16 0.69 -9.22
N SER A 319 15.35 1.66 -9.65
CA SER A 319 13.89 1.58 -9.56
C SER A 319 13.32 0.41 -10.37
N ALA A 320 13.94 0.08 -11.51
CA ALA A 320 13.60 -1.08 -12.33
C ALA A 320 13.80 -2.41 -11.59
N GLY A 321 14.81 -2.50 -10.71
CA GLY A 321 15.05 -3.67 -9.88
C GLY A 321 13.92 -3.91 -8.87
N LEU A 322 13.43 -2.86 -8.23
CA LEU A 322 12.26 -2.95 -7.34
C LEU A 322 10.97 -3.23 -8.14
N ALA A 323 10.78 -2.57 -9.28
CA ALA A 323 9.62 -2.76 -10.16
C ALA A 323 9.48 -4.21 -10.66
N ALA A 324 10.58 -4.96 -10.79
CA ALA A 324 10.54 -6.36 -11.21
C ALA A 324 9.69 -7.23 -10.27
N PHE A 325 9.64 -6.90 -8.97
CA PHE A 325 8.87 -7.66 -7.98
C PHE A 325 7.35 -7.53 -8.14
N LEU A 326 6.86 -6.55 -8.91
CA LEU A 326 5.44 -6.48 -9.23
C LEU A 326 4.94 -7.76 -9.92
N LYS A 327 5.81 -8.47 -10.66
CA LYS A 327 5.49 -9.70 -11.41
C LYS A 327 6.13 -10.97 -10.81
N LEU A 328 6.81 -10.89 -9.66
CA LEU A 328 7.49 -12.03 -9.05
C LEU A 328 6.87 -12.37 -7.70
N PRO A 329 6.82 -13.65 -7.30
CA PRO A 329 6.33 -14.04 -5.98
C PRO A 329 7.02 -13.25 -4.85
N PRO A 330 6.29 -12.85 -3.80
CA PRO A 330 6.81 -11.97 -2.74
C PRO A 330 8.01 -12.56 -1.99
N GLU A 331 8.16 -13.88 -1.97
CA GLU A 331 9.36 -14.55 -1.44
C GLU A 331 10.64 -14.12 -2.14
N GLN A 332 10.56 -13.79 -3.43
CA GLN A 332 11.73 -13.34 -4.18
C GLN A 332 12.21 -11.98 -3.71
N PHE A 333 11.31 -11.10 -3.23
CA PHE A 333 11.69 -9.83 -2.62
C PHE A 333 12.53 -10.06 -1.36
N ILE A 334 12.08 -11.00 -0.51
CA ILE A 334 12.82 -11.41 0.70
C ILE A 334 14.20 -11.98 0.34
N LEU A 335 14.25 -12.91 -0.62
CA LEU A 335 15.49 -13.57 -1.01
C LEU A 335 16.45 -12.62 -1.73
N ARG A 336 15.95 -11.68 -2.54
CA ARG A 336 16.78 -10.69 -3.23
C ARG A 336 17.50 -9.80 -2.24
N TYR A 337 16.83 -9.35 -1.18
CA TYR A 337 17.44 -8.55 -0.13
C TYR A 337 18.66 -9.25 0.50
N THR A 338 18.61 -10.57 0.69
CA THR A 338 19.76 -11.34 1.22
C THR A 338 20.97 -11.42 0.29
N GLN A 339 20.81 -11.01 -0.97
CA GLN A 339 21.84 -11.02 -2.01
C GLN A 339 22.45 -9.63 -2.26
N LEU A 340 22.01 -8.61 -1.53
CA LEU A 340 22.58 -7.28 -1.65
C LEU A 340 24.03 -7.28 -1.15
N ALA A 341 24.88 -6.50 -1.80
CA ALA A 341 26.27 -6.34 -1.41
C ALA A 341 26.41 -5.77 0.01
N ALA A 342 25.45 -4.97 0.47
CA ALA A 342 25.42 -4.39 1.81
C ALA A 342 24.76 -5.29 2.87
N TYR A 343 24.13 -6.41 2.48
CA TYR A 343 23.37 -7.28 3.40
C TYR A 343 24.20 -7.70 4.62
N GLY A 344 23.71 -7.37 5.81
CA GLY A 344 24.33 -7.69 7.10
C GLY A 344 25.59 -6.90 7.43
N LYS A 345 25.96 -5.88 6.64
CA LYS A 345 27.21 -5.12 6.86
C LYS A 345 27.06 -3.91 7.78
N ASP A 346 25.84 -3.38 7.92
CA ASP A 346 25.60 -2.18 8.74
C ASP A 346 24.22 -2.24 9.43
N HIS A 347 23.75 -1.09 9.94
CA HIS A 347 22.48 -0.97 10.63
C HIS A 347 21.30 -0.76 9.67
N ASP A 348 21.56 -0.17 8.50
CA ASP A 348 20.57 0.10 7.45
C ASP A 348 20.30 -1.15 6.60
N HIS A 349 21.15 -2.18 6.71
CA HIS A 349 21.00 -3.45 6.01
C HIS A 349 21.05 -4.63 7.01
N PRO A 350 20.10 -4.73 7.96
CA PRO A 350 20.10 -5.80 8.95
C PRO A 350 20.00 -7.20 8.31
N MET A 351 20.61 -8.19 8.95
CA MET A 351 20.41 -9.60 8.57
C MET A 351 18.99 -10.04 8.92
N LEU A 352 18.35 -10.76 8.01
CA LEU A 352 17.13 -11.50 8.30
C LEU A 352 17.47 -12.78 9.07
N GLY A 353 16.54 -13.24 9.90
CA GLY A 353 16.69 -14.47 10.65
C GLY A 353 16.74 -15.71 9.74
N PRO A 354 17.42 -16.78 10.19
CA PRO A 354 17.57 -17.99 9.38
C PRO A 354 16.23 -18.69 9.09
N ASN A 355 15.24 -18.63 9.99
CA ASN A 355 13.94 -19.25 9.75
C ASN A 355 13.13 -18.45 8.72
N THR A 356 13.21 -17.12 8.71
CA THR A 356 12.65 -16.27 7.65
C THR A 356 13.22 -16.66 6.28
N ILE A 357 14.55 -16.79 6.17
CA ILE A 357 15.20 -17.14 4.90
C ILE A 357 14.82 -18.56 4.45
N GLN A 358 14.79 -19.51 5.39
CA GLN A 358 14.38 -20.87 5.11
C GLN A 358 12.92 -20.93 4.65
N ALA A 359 12.02 -20.23 5.35
CA ALA A 359 10.62 -20.17 5.01
C ALA A 359 10.43 -19.56 3.62
N ALA A 360 11.11 -18.46 3.28
CA ALA A 360 11.03 -17.86 1.93
C ALA A 360 11.48 -18.85 0.83
N ARG A 361 12.52 -19.65 1.07
CA ARG A 361 12.94 -20.71 0.14
C ARG A 361 11.93 -21.86 0.04
N GLN A 362 11.23 -22.17 1.13
CA GLN A 362 10.22 -23.23 1.17
C GLN A 362 8.95 -22.79 0.45
N THR A 363 8.40 -21.62 0.79
CA THR A 363 7.18 -21.08 0.19
C THR A 363 7.35 -20.82 -1.32
N LEU A 364 8.55 -20.44 -1.77
CA LEU A 364 8.87 -20.31 -3.21
C LEU A 364 8.75 -21.63 -3.98
N LYS A 365 8.95 -22.79 -3.33
CA LYS A 365 8.75 -24.11 -3.93
C LYS A 365 7.27 -24.53 -3.98
N GLY A 366 6.38 -23.72 -3.44
CA GLY A 366 4.95 -23.98 -3.30
C GLY A 366 4.58 -24.55 -1.94
N CYS A 367 3.31 -24.40 -1.58
CA CYS A 367 2.73 -24.91 -0.32
C CYS A 367 2.11 -26.31 -0.45
N SER A 368 2.44 -27.04 -1.51
CA SER A 368 2.00 -28.41 -1.73
C SER A 368 2.94 -29.37 -1.01
N LEU A 369 2.42 -30.15 -0.06
CA LEU A 369 3.07 -31.33 0.51
C LEU A 369 2.21 -32.55 0.23
#